data_AF-A0A3B9ITZ2-F1
#
_entry.id   AF-A0A3B9ITZ2-F1
#
_cell.length_a   1.000
_cell.length_b   1.000
_cell.length_c   1.000
_cell.angle_alpha   90.00
_cell.angle_beta   90.00
_cell.angle_gamma   90.00
#
_symmetry.space_group_name_H-M   'P 1'
#
loop_
_entity.id
_entity.type
_entity.pdbx_description
1 polymer ?
#
loop_
_entity_poly.entity_id
_entity_poly.type
_entity_poly.pdbx_seq_one_letter_code
_entity_poly.pdbx_strand_id
1 'polypeptide(L)'
;MAGASSWVEARDRHASLLRCSTPVVFQDRILFIHQQGTCVVYEGHCAAGAKRSAFLSSWVECHPQVMKVSSMPGSSSAGSTPAVAAPPAGAVPRHALRLLGAAVAVIGAGQAIQVAIVPGLIAATGIDAATLGLLVALGVLPFMVGAPLWGRLSDRFGRRPVLLAGLVGAALAHALFAGAADLLAAGRISHGTGLGVMIVSRLIFGVAGSAIYPVGQAWAVDLAGPERRLAAAGALAAGLSVGRLAGPAVALALLMVGPVAPLWGLSAIGAASAVLVVVGLGGAA
;
A
#
# COMPACT_ATOMS: atom_id res chain seq x y z
N MET A 1 -28.63 -17.79 56.77
CA MET A 1 -28.80 -16.42 57.27
C MET A 1 -28.01 -15.48 56.37
N ALA A 2 -28.65 -14.40 55.94
CA ALA A 2 -28.22 -13.49 54.88
C ALA A 2 -26.96 -12.67 55.25
N GLY A 3 -26.15 -12.34 54.24
CA GLY A 3 -25.17 -11.26 54.26
C GLY A 3 -25.36 -10.43 52.99
N ALA A 4 -25.83 -9.20 53.15
CA ALA A 4 -26.24 -8.28 52.10
C ALA A 4 -25.04 -7.64 51.37
N SER A 5 -25.13 -7.52 50.04
CA SER A 5 -24.30 -6.59 49.26
C SER A 5 -25.22 -5.58 48.56
N SER A 6 -24.95 -4.31 48.82
CA SER A 6 -25.66 -3.12 48.37
C SER A 6 -25.88 -3.05 46.86
N TRP A 7 -27.11 -2.75 46.46
CA TRP A 7 -27.52 -2.48 45.09
C TRP A 7 -27.36 -0.98 44.80
N VAL A 8 -26.62 -0.61 43.75
CA VAL A 8 -26.66 0.76 43.20
C VAL A 8 -27.55 0.72 41.97
N GLU A 9 -28.77 1.21 42.15
CA GLU A 9 -29.77 1.39 41.11
C GLU A 9 -29.43 2.67 40.33
N ALA A 10 -28.72 2.54 39.21
CA ALA A 10 -28.45 3.66 38.32
C ALA A 10 -29.69 3.97 37.48
N ARG A 11 -30.65 4.67 38.10
CA ARG A 11 -31.83 5.22 37.44
C ARG A 11 -31.42 6.45 36.62
N ASP A 12 -31.64 6.35 35.31
CA ASP A 12 -31.72 7.42 34.31
C ASP A 12 -31.14 8.79 34.66
N ARG A 13 -30.09 9.19 33.95
CA ARG A 13 -30.03 10.52 33.31
C ARG A 13 -28.89 10.51 32.28
N HIS A 14 -29.20 10.98 31.06
CA HIS A 14 -28.37 11.04 29.86
C HIS A 14 -28.38 9.79 28.95
N ALA A 15 -29.58 9.47 28.45
CA ALA A 15 -29.75 8.95 27.11
C ALA A 15 -29.23 9.99 26.08
N SER A 16 -27.92 9.98 25.81
CA SER A 16 -27.35 10.58 24.61
C SER A 16 -26.91 9.45 23.69
N LEU A 17 -27.66 9.27 22.60
CA LEU A 17 -27.45 8.36 21.48
C LEU A 17 -25.97 8.22 21.09
N LEU A 18 -25.28 7.21 21.62
CA LEU A 18 -23.96 6.81 21.16
C LEU A 18 -24.14 5.96 19.89
N ARG A 19 -23.85 6.57 18.73
CA ARG A 19 -23.81 5.86 17.44
C ARG A 19 -22.66 4.86 17.46
N CYS A 20 -22.94 3.59 17.72
CA CYS A 20 -22.00 2.50 17.50
C CYS A 20 -21.76 2.32 16.00
N SER A 21 -20.51 2.48 15.55
CA SER A 21 -20.08 2.21 14.19
C SER A 21 -19.92 0.69 13.98
N THR A 22 -20.82 0.12 13.18
CA THR A 22 -20.78 -1.19 12.47
C THR A 22 -20.39 -2.44 13.26
N PRO A 23 -21.31 -3.41 13.46
CA PRO A 23 -20.96 -4.72 14.03
C PRO A 23 -20.14 -5.57 13.05
N VAL A 24 -19.11 -6.26 13.55
CA VAL A 24 -18.40 -7.32 12.83
C VAL A 24 -18.78 -8.67 13.45
N VAL A 25 -19.33 -9.57 12.65
CA VAL A 25 -19.73 -10.91 13.09
C VAL A 25 -18.64 -11.91 12.73
N PHE A 26 -18.12 -12.64 13.73
CA PHE A 26 -17.14 -13.69 13.53
C PHE A 26 -17.55 -14.93 14.34
N GLN A 27 -17.82 -16.04 13.65
CA GLN A 27 -18.16 -17.36 14.24
C GLN A 27 -19.12 -17.26 15.45
N ASP A 28 -20.36 -16.87 15.18
CA ASP A 28 -21.49 -16.76 16.13
C ASP A 28 -21.34 -15.73 17.26
N ARG A 29 -20.37 -14.80 17.17
CA ARG A 29 -20.20 -13.68 18.11
C ARG A 29 -20.30 -12.33 17.41
N ILE A 30 -20.96 -11.37 18.06
CA ILE A 30 -21.10 -9.99 17.58
C ILE A 30 -20.11 -9.11 18.33
N LEU A 31 -19.16 -8.52 17.60
CA LEU A 31 -18.17 -7.61 18.15
C LEU A 31 -18.59 -6.15 17.90
N PHE A 32 -18.65 -5.35 18.96
CA PHE A 32 -18.80 -3.90 18.89
C PHE A 32 -17.51 -3.24 19.37
N ILE A 33 -16.96 -2.31 18.58
CA ILE A 33 -15.73 -1.58 18.91
C ILE A 33 -16.11 -0.15 19.28
N HIS A 34 -15.81 0.27 20.52
CA HIS A 34 -16.03 1.64 20.97
C HIS A 34 -14.79 2.52 20.71
N GLN A 35 -15.00 3.72 20.16
CA GLN A 35 -13.95 4.67 19.72
C GLN A 35 -13.26 5.46 20.87
N GLN A 36 -13.32 4.99 22.12
CA GLN A 36 -12.66 5.66 23.25
C GLN A 36 -11.91 4.69 24.18
N GLY A 37 -11.03 3.87 23.61
CA GLY A 37 -9.93 3.23 24.36
C GLY A 37 -10.30 2.05 25.26
N THR A 38 -11.56 1.60 25.28
CA THR A 38 -11.99 0.39 25.99
C THR A 38 -12.67 -0.59 25.03
N CYS A 39 -12.08 -1.76 24.82
CA CYS A 39 -12.75 -2.88 24.17
C CYS A 39 -13.65 -3.56 25.21
N VAL A 40 -14.97 -3.42 25.05
CA VAL A 40 -15.92 -4.23 25.83
C VAL A 40 -16.31 -5.42 24.97
N VAL A 41 -15.89 -6.60 25.39
CA VAL A 41 -16.30 -7.86 24.74
C VAL A 41 -17.64 -8.25 25.33
N TYR A 42 -18.68 -8.27 24.50
CA TYR A 42 -19.98 -8.81 24.88
C TYR A 42 -20.06 -10.28 24.42
N GLU A 43 -20.27 -11.19 25.37
CA GLU A 43 -20.49 -12.60 25.08
C GLU A 43 -21.99 -12.90 25.17
N GLY A 44 -22.65 -12.99 24.02
CA GLY A 44 -24.05 -13.38 23.92
C GLY A 44 -24.17 -14.65 23.08
N HIS A 45 -24.91 -15.65 23.57
CA HIS A 45 -25.29 -16.80 22.78
C HIS A 45 -26.57 -16.45 21.99
N CYS A 46 -26.52 -16.46 20.66
CA CYS A 46 -27.73 -16.39 19.85
C CYS A 46 -28.54 -17.69 20.01
N ALA A 47 -29.82 -17.57 20.37
CA ALA A 47 -30.72 -18.71 20.43
C ALA A 47 -30.82 -19.40 19.05
N ALA A 48 -30.72 -20.74 19.05
CA ALA A 48 -30.75 -21.56 17.85
C ALA A 48 -32.06 -21.36 17.07
N GLY A 49 -31.98 -20.83 15.84
CA GLY A 49 -33.15 -20.72 14.97
C GLY A 49 -33.16 -19.60 13.91
N ALA A 50 -32.15 -18.74 13.81
CA ALA A 50 -32.15 -17.66 12.82
C ALA A 50 -31.68 -18.13 11.42
N LYS A 51 -32.60 -18.19 10.46
CA LYS A 51 -32.29 -18.44 9.04
C LYS A 51 -31.46 -17.29 8.44
N ARG A 52 -30.41 -17.64 7.69
CA ARG A 52 -29.40 -16.75 7.07
C ARG A 52 -29.89 -15.67 6.08
N SER A 53 -31.19 -15.55 5.80
CA SER A 53 -31.72 -14.67 4.74
C SER A 53 -32.40 -13.38 5.22
N ALA A 54 -32.40 -13.08 6.52
CA ALA A 54 -33.07 -11.90 7.08
C ALA A 54 -32.07 -10.84 7.60
N PHE A 55 -30.95 -10.62 6.90
CA PHE A 55 -29.80 -9.88 7.45
C PHE A 55 -29.75 -8.38 7.14
N LEU A 56 -30.85 -7.75 6.68
CA LEU A 56 -30.78 -6.34 6.22
C LEU A 56 -31.81 -5.37 6.78
N SER A 57 -32.75 -5.74 7.67
CA SER A 57 -33.71 -4.72 8.13
C SER A 57 -34.42 -4.92 9.48
N SER A 58 -34.04 -5.84 10.36
CA SER A 58 -34.67 -5.94 11.68
C SER A 58 -33.68 -5.69 12.81
N TRP A 59 -33.88 -4.58 13.51
CA TRP A 59 -33.37 -4.33 14.84
C TRP A 59 -33.72 -5.52 15.74
N VAL A 60 -32.72 -6.26 16.19
CA VAL A 60 -32.90 -7.26 17.23
C VAL A 60 -33.01 -6.50 18.55
N GLU A 61 -34.22 -6.38 19.08
CA GLU A 61 -34.47 -5.99 20.46
C GLU A 61 -33.91 -7.07 21.38
N CYS A 62 -32.70 -6.85 21.89
CA CYS A 62 -32.18 -7.60 23.02
C CYS A 62 -32.88 -7.10 24.29
N HIS A 63 -33.81 -7.90 24.81
CA HIS A 63 -34.37 -7.71 26.14
C HIS A 63 -33.25 -7.71 27.21
N PRO A 64 -33.23 -6.75 28.15
CA PRO A 64 -32.22 -6.70 29.18
C PRO A 64 -32.56 -7.70 30.29
N GLN A 65 -32.03 -8.91 30.22
CA GLN A 65 -31.93 -9.76 31.41
C GLN A 65 -30.56 -9.54 32.06
N VAL A 66 -30.59 -8.77 33.15
CA VAL A 66 -29.64 -8.64 34.26
C VAL A 66 -28.25 -9.27 34.04
N MET A 67 -27.28 -8.44 33.63
CA MET A 67 -25.87 -8.83 33.60
C MET A 67 -25.15 -8.38 34.88
N LYS A 68 -24.52 -9.35 35.55
CA LYS A 68 -23.59 -9.13 36.67
C LYS A 68 -22.35 -8.38 36.16
N VAL A 69 -22.17 -7.15 36.62
CA VAL A 69 -20.88 -6.46 36.58
C VAL A 69 -20.13 -6.85 37.85
N SER A 70 -19.10 -7.69 37.74
CA SER A 70 -18.15 -7.85 38.85
C SER A 70 -17.28 -6.61 38.90
N SER A 71 -17.49 -5.74 39.89
CA SER A 71 -16.58 -4.65 40.22
C SER A 71 -15.26 -5.23 40.74
N MET A 72 -14.13 -4.78 40.19
CA MET A 72 -12.84 -4.97 40.84
C MET A 72 -12.75 -4.03 42.05
N PRO A 73 -12.19 -4.48 43.20
CA PRO A 73 -12.03 -3.62 44.36
C PRO A 73 -10.80 -2.70 44.23
N GLY A 74 -11.01 -1.42 44.54
CA GLY A 74 -10.01 -0.51 45.10
C GLY A 74 -9.02 0.15 44.13
N SER A 75 -9.34 1.37 43.65
CA SER A 75 -8.38 2.28 43.04
C SER A 75 -7.78 3.22 44.10
N SER A 76 -6.62 2.88 44.65
CA SER A 76 -5.74 3.82 45.33
C SER A 76 -4.28 3.57 44.94
N SER A 77 -3.88 4.19 43.83
CA SER A 77 -2.55 4.78 43.62
C SER A 77 -2.51 5.36 42.22
N ALA A 78 -1.85 6.52 42.10
CA ALA A 78 -1.53 7.15 40.84
C ALA A 78 -0.64 6.20 40.01
N GLY A 79 -1.28 5.30 39.27
CA GLY A 79 -0.64 4.45 38.28
C GLY A 79 -0.55 5.21 36.97
N SER A 80 0.67 5.52 36.55
CA SER A 80 1.02 5.89 35.18
C SER A 80 0.15 5.13 34.19
N THR A 81 -0.45 5.82 33.22
CA THR A 81 -1.05 5.22 32.02
C THR A 81 -0.19 4.04 31.61
N PRO A 82 -0.70 2.81 31.47
CA PRO A 82 0.12 1.72 30.98
C PRO A 82 0.58 2.17 29.60
N ALA A 83 1.86 2.53 29.50
CA ALA A 83 2.51 2.74 28.23
C ALA A 83 2.16 1.50 27.42
N VAL A 84 1.48 1.69 26.27
CA VAL A 84 1.27 0.62 25.30
C VAL A 84 2.65 0.01 25.11
N ALA A 85 2.86 -1.17 25.70
CA ALA A 85 4.17 -1.77 25.76
C ALA A 85 4.63 -1.91 24.32
N ALA A 86 5.75 -1.27 23.98
CA ALA A 86 6.34 -1.41 22.67
C ALA A 86 6.44 -2.91 22.38
N PRO A 87 5.87 -3.40 21.27
CA PRO A 87 5.78 -4.83 21.02
C PRO A 87 7.16 -5.48 21.13
N PRO A 88 7.24 -6.71 21.68
CA PRO A 88 8.50 -7.36 21.98
C PRO A 88 9.38 -7.39 20.73
N ALA A 89 10.66 -7.09 20.93
CA ALA A 89 11.67 -6.89 19.90
C ALA A 89 12.06 -8.21 19.20
N GLY A 90 11.10 -8.97 18.65
CA GLY A 90 11.39 -9.94 17.59
C GLY A 90 11.95 -9.17 16.40
N ALA A 91 13.20 -9.40 16.03
CA ALA A 91 13.82 -8.66 14.95
C ALA A 91 13.07 -8.97 13.63
N VAL A 92 12.31 -8.00 13.12
CA VAL A 92 11.93 -7.97 11.69
C VAL A 92 13.20 -8.30 10.92
N PRO A 93 13.18 -9.12 9.85
CA PRO A 93 14.35 -9.33 9.01
C PRO A 93 14.77 -7.98 8.40
N ARG A 94 15.58 -7.22 9.14
CA ARG A 94 15.93 -5.82 8.86
C ARG A 94 16.58 -5.72 7.49
N HIS A 95 17.31 -6.76 7.09
CA HIS A 95 17.93 -6.86 5.78
C HIS A 95 16.88 -6.92 4.67
N ALA A 96 15.87 -7.80 4.77
CA ALA A 96 14.86 -7.97 3.73
C ALA A 96 13.98 -6.72 3.57
N LEU A 97 13.60 -6.09 4.68
CA LEU A 97 12.83 -4.85 4.65
C LEU A 97 13.64 -3.66 4.11
N ARG A 98 14.95 -3.58 4.42
CA ARG A 98 15.85 -2.58 3.83
C ARG A 98 16.04 -2.79 2.33
N LEU A 99 16.16 -4.04 1.88
CA LEU A 99 16.29 -4.37 0.46
C LEU A 99 15.02 -4.04 -0.32
N LEU A 100 13.84 -4.37 0.21
CA LEU A 100 12.56 -3.96 -0.36
C LEU A 100 12.40 -2.44 -0.37
N GLY A 101 12.74 -1.77 0.73
CA GLY A 101 12.74 -0.31 0.82
C GLY A 101 13.68 0.34 -0.20
N ALA A 102 14.87 -0.22 -0.40
CA ALA A 102 15.82 0.25 -1.42
C ALA A 102 15.30 0.02 -2.84
N ALA A 103 14.75 -1.17 -3.13
CA ALA A 103 14.16 -1.45 -4.43
C ALA A 103 13.02 -0.47 -4.76
N VAL A 104 12.17 -0.15 -3.78
CA VAL A 104 11.07 0.83 -3.90
C VAL A 104 11.57 2.28 -3.94
N ALA A 105 12.68 2.61 -3.28
CA ALA A 105 13.32 3.91 -3.41
C ALA A 105 13.79 4.17 -4.84
N VAL A 106 14.39 3.17 -5.49
CA VAL A 106 14.81 3.26 -6.88
C VAL A 106 13.59 3.55 -7.79
N ILE A 107 12.44 2.91 -7.55
CA ILE A 107 11.18 3.23 -8.25
C ILE A 107 10.69 4.66 -7.98
N GLY A 108 10.77 5.12 -6.72
CA GLY A 108 10.42 6.47 -6.34
C GLY A 108 11.27 7.52 -7.08
N ALA A 109 12.57 7.26 -7.22
CA ALA A 109 13.46 8.11 -8.02
C ALA A 109 13.00 8.16 -9.48
N GLY A 110 12.64 7.02 -10.07
CA GLY A 110 12.11 6.95 -11.42
C GLY A 110 10.85 7.83 -11.62
N GLN A 111 9.91 7.81 -10.68
CA GLN A 111 8.72 8.67 -10.76
C GLN A 111 9.05 10.16 -10.76
N ALA A 112 9.98 10.58 -9.90
CA ALA A 112 10.38 11.98 -9.83
C ALA A 112 11.22 12.42 -11.03
N ILE A 113 12.10 11.55 -11.54
CA ILE A 113 12.83 11.78 -12.80
C ILE A 113 11.85 12.01 -13.94
N GLN A 114 10.80 11.19 -14.06
CA GLN A 114 9.83 11.32 -15.15
C GLN A 114 9.12 12.69 -15.17
N VAL A 115 8.89 13.31 -14.00
CA VAL A 115 8.32 14.66 -13.91
C VAL A 115 9.36 15.73 -14.24
N ALA A 116 10.60 15.57 -13.76
CA ALA A 116 11.66 16.57 -13.92
C ALA A 116 12.12 16.75 -15.39
N ILE A 117 11.94 15.73 -16.24
CA ILE A 117 12.51 15.71 -17.59
C ILE A 117 11.60 16.33 -18.67
N VAL A 118 10.35 16.66 -18.33
CA VAL A 118 9.35 17.13 -19.30
C VAL A 118 9.86 18.28 -20.17
N PRO A 119 10.47 19.35 -19.62
CA PRO A 119 10.96 20.46 -20.44
C PRO A 119 12.07 20.04 -21.42
N GLY A 120 13.01 19.21 -20.97
CA GLY A 120 14.10 18.71 -21.82
C GLY A 120 13.61 17.80 -22.92
N LEU A 121 12.56 17.02 -22.65
CA LEU A 121 11.95 16.13 -23.64
C LEU A 121 11.20 16.91 -24.73
N ILE A 122 10.46 17.96 -24.36
CA ILE A 122 9.79 18.87 -25.31
C ILE A 122 10.84 19.50 -26.24
N ALA A 123 11.91 20.05 -25.65
CA ALA A 123 12.98 20.70 -26.42
C ALA A 123 13.69 19.75 -27.39
N ALA A 124 13.88 18.48 -27.01
CA ALA A 124 14.60 17.51 -27.84
C ALA A 124 13.74 16.82 -28.90
N THR A 125 12.46 16.58 -28.62
CA THR A 125 11.58 15.81 -29.52
C THR A 125 10.64 16.68 -30.33
N GLY A 126 10.40 17.92 -29.93
CA GLY A 126 9.39 18.80 -30.53
C GLY A 126 7.95 18.43 -30.16
N ILE A 127 7.74 17.38 -29.34
CA ILE A 127 6.42 17.00 -28.83
C ILE A 127 5.93 18.08 -27.87
N ASP A 128 4.69 18.52 -28.05
CA ASP A 128 4.07 19.53 -27.18
C ASP A 128 3.67 18.97 -25.81
N ALA A 129 3.46 19.88 -24.85
CA ALA A 129 3.14 19.51 -23.48
C ALA A 129 1.80 18.74 -23.34
N ALA A 130 0.80 19.02 -24.19
CA ALA A 130 -0.49 18.34 -24.11
C ALA A 130 -0.37 16.88 -24.55
N THR A 131 0.38 16.61 -25.62
CA THR A 131 0.67 15.25 -26.07
C THR A 131 1.47 14.46 -25.03
N LEU A 132 2.48 15.07 -24.39
CA LEU A 132 3.18 14.42 -23.27
C LEU A 132 2.25 14.14 -22.09
N GLY A 133 1.36 15.06 -21.76
CA GLY A 133 0.32 14.87 -20.73
C GLY A 133 -0.58 13.67 -21.06
N LEU A 134 -0.98 13.52 -22.33
CA LEU A 134 -1.75 12.38 -22.79
C LEU A 134 -0.99 11.06 -22.66
N LEU A 135 0.30 11.04 -23.01
CA LEU A 135 1.15 9.86 -22.81
C LEU A 135 1.24 9.45 -21.34
N VAL A 136 1.31 10.42 -20.42
CA VAL A 136 1.25 10.14 -18.97
C VAL A 136 -0.11 9.54 -18.59
N ALA A 137 -1.21 10.14 -19.04
CA ALA A 137 -2.57 9.66 -18.75
C ALA A 137 -2.81 8.23 -19.26
N LEU A 138 -2.31 7.90 -20.46
CA LEU A 138 -2.39 6.56 -21.03
C LEU A 138 -1.65 5.49 -20.21
N GLY A 139 -0.65 5.89 -19.43
CA GLY A 139 -0.01 5.00 -18.47
C GLY A 139 -0.86 4.70 -17.23
N VAL A 140 -1.74 5.62 -16.83
CA VAL A 140 -2.55 5.51 -15.60
C VAL A 140 -3.78 4.63 -15.80
N LEU A 141 -4.40 4.65 -16.98
CA LEU A 141 -5.62 3.87 -17.23
C LEU A 141 -5.42 2.36 -17.02
N PRO A 142 -4.39 1.71 -17.62
CA PRO A 142 -4.14 0.29 -17.38
C PRO A 142 -3.63 0.02 -15.97
N PHE A 143 -2.99 1.01 -15.33
CA PHE A 143 -2.48 0.89 -13.98
C PHE A 143 -3.61 0.66 -12.95
N MET A 144 -4.73 1.37 -13.11
CA MET A 144 -5.90 1.23 -12.24
C MET A 144 -6.49 -0.18 -12.25
N VAL A 145 -6.52 -0.81 -13.44
CA VAL A 145 -7.06 -2.17 -13.63
C VAL A 145 -6.02 -3.23 -13.25
N GLY A 146 -4.73 -2.98 -13.53
CA GLY A 146 -3.65 -3.91 -13.29
C GLY A 146 -3.36 -4.13 -11.80
N ALA A 147 -3.43 -3.08 -10.97
CA ALA A 147 -3.10 -3.17 -9.54
C ALA A 147 -3.85 -4.29 -8.78
N PRO A 148 -5.20 -4.40 -8.84
CA PRO A 148 -5.92 -5.49 -8.17
C PRO A 148 -5.65 -6.86 -8.81
N LEU A 149 -5.42 -6.92 -10.12
CA LEU A 149 -5.11 -8.17 -10.83
C LEU A 149 -3.76 -8.75 -10.35
N TRP A 150 -2.73 -7.91 -10.27
CA TRP A 150 -1.41 -8.32 -9.81
C TRP A 150 -1.39 -8.70 -8.33
N GLY A 151 -2.22 -8.06 -7.49
CA GLY A 151 -2.41 -8.48 -6.10
C GLY A 151 -2.84 -9.94 -6.02
N ARG A 152 -3.95 -10.28 -6.69
CA ARG A 152 -4.48 -11.65 -6.74
C ARG A 152 -3.49 -12.65 -7.37
N LEU A 153 -2.78 -12.22 -8.41
CA LEU A 153 -1.78 -13.06 -9.06
C LEU A 153 -0.60 -13.34 -8.13
N SER A 154 -0.17 -12.36 -7.34
CA SER A 154 0.91 -12.50 -6.36
C SER A 154 0.56 -13.43 -5.20
N ASP A 155 -0.71 -13.47 -4.80
CA ASP A 155 -1.17 -14.39 -3.77
C ASP A 155 -1.23 -15.83 -4.28
N ARG A 156 -1.45 -16.05 -5.59
CA ARG A 156 -1.51 -17.38 -6.20
C ARG A 156 -0.14 -17.94 -6.62
N PHE A 157 0.69 -17.11 -7.23
CA PHE A 157 1.98 -17.53 -7.83
C PHE A 157 3.18 -17.19 -6.95
N GLY A 158 2.95 -16.53 -5.81
CA GLY A 158 3.99 -16.04 -4.93
C GLY A 158 4.43 -14.60 -5.27
N ARG A 159 4.88 -13.88 -4.24
CA ARG A 159 5.17 -12.44 -4.36
C ARG A 159 6.41 -12.13 -5.19
N ARG A 160 7.47 -12.94 -5.03
CA ARG A 160 8.76 -12.75 -5.72
C ARG A 160 8.64 -12.81 -7.25
N PRO A 161 8.12 -13.88 -7.88
CA PRO A 161 8.06 -13.97 -9.35
C PRO A 161 7.17 -12.89 -9.95
N VAL A 162 6.07 -12.54 -9.28
CA VAL A 162 5.15 -11.50 -9.74
C VAL A 162 5.77 -10.11 -9.65
N LEU A 163 6.49 -9.79 -8.56
CA LEU A 163 7.20 -8.53 -8.45
C LEU A 163 8.29 -8.39 -9.52
N LEU A 164 9.04 -9.46 -9.79
CA LEU A 164 10.07 -9.48 -10.83
C LEU A 164 9.49 -9.28 -12.22
N ALA A 165 8.36 -9.91 -12.54
CA ALA A 165 7.66 -9.70 -13.80
C ALA A 165 7.25 -8.23 -13.99
N GLY A 166 6.74 -7.59 -12.94
CA GLY A 166 6.40 -6.16 -12.95
C GLY A 166 7.61 -5.26 -13.16
N LEU A 167 8.70 -5.51 -12.43
CA LEU A 167 9.95 -4.74 -12.54
C LEU A 167 10.58 -4.85 -13.92
N VAL A 168 10.70 -6.06 -14.46
CA VAL A 168 11.25 -6.30 -15.80
C VAL A 168 10.35 -5.68 -16.87
N GLY A 169 9.03 -5.89 -16.79
CA GLY A 169 8.08 -5.29 -17.72
C GLY A 169 8.12 -3.76 -17.70
N ALA A 170 8.26 -3.15 -16.52
CA ALA A 170 8.43 -1.71 -16.40
C ALA A 170 9.78 -1.23 -16.97
N ALA A 171 10.88 -1.96 -16.76
CA ALA A 171 12.19 -1.61 -17.30
C ALA A 171 12.19 -1.66 -18.84
N LEU A 172 11.58 -2.69 -19.42
CA LEU A 172 11.41 -2.85 -20.87
C LEU A 172 10.52 -1.76 -21.46
N ALA A 173 9.41 -1.42 -20.79
CA ALA A 173 8.54 -0.35 -21.22
C ALA A 173 9.25 1.02 -21.21
N HIS A 174 10.06 1.30 -20.19
CA HIS A 174 10.89 2.50 -20.16
C HIS A 174 11.97 2.50 -21.24
N ALA A 175 12.61 1.35 -21.50
CA ALA A 175 13.60 1.23 -22.59
C ALA A 175 12.95 1.52 -23.95
N LEU A 176 11.74 0.99 -24.18
CA LEU A 176 10.99 1.21 -25.41
C LEU A 176 10.61 2.69 -25.59
N PHE A 177 10.16 3.35 -24.52
CA PHE A 177 9.88 4.79 -24.53
C PHE A 177 11.15 5.62 -24.77
N ALA A 178 12.24 5.27 -24.10
CA ALA A 178 13.53 5.94 -24.24
C ALA A 178 14.09 5.82 -25.66
N GLY A 179 14.06 4.62 -26.23
CA GLY A 179 14.49 4.37 -27.60
C GLY A 179 13.62 5.10 -28.64
N ALA A 180 12.30 5.15 -28.43
CA ALA A 180 11.43 5.93 -29.31
C ALA A 180 11.72 7.43 -29.24
N ALA A 181 11.90 7.98 -28.03
CA ALA A 181 12.26 9.37 -27.83
C ALA A 181 13.64 9.71 -28.43
N ASP A 182 14.62 8.82 -28.26
CA ASP A 182 15.98 8.98 -28.79
C ASP A 182 16.01 8.99 -30.32
N LEU A 183 15.35 8.00 -30.94
CA LEU A 183 15.24 7.92 -32.39
C LEU A 183 14.45 9.09 -32.98
N LEU A 184 13.43 9.57 -32.27
CA LEU A 184 12.65 10.74 -32.67
C LEU A 184 13.48 12.02 -32.58
N ALA A 185 14.18 12.23 -31.46
CA ALA A 185 15.07 13.37 -31.26
C ALA A 185 16.23 13.39 -32.27
N ALA A 186 16.73 12.21 -32.67
CA ALA A 186 17.75 12.06 -33.70
C ALA A 186 17.20 12.19 -35.14
N GLY A 187 15.89 12.43 -35.33
CA GLY A 187 15.26 12.55 -36.64
C GLY A 187 15.26 11.25 -37.46
N ARG A 188 15.46 10.09 -36.83
CA ARG A 188 15.57 8.77 -37.50
C ARG A 188 14.22 8.10 -37.76
N ILE A 189 13.16 8.56 -37.10
CA ILE A 189 11.80 8.07 -37.26
C ILE A 189 10.82 9.24 -37.38
N SER A 190 9.66 8.99 -38.00
CA SER A 190 8.59 9.98 -38.09
C SER A 190 7.94 10.25 -36.73
N HIS A 191 7.36 11.44 -36.56
CA HIS A 191 6.58 11.80 -35.37
C HIS A 191 5.45 10.79 -35.08
N GLY A 192 4.72 10.35 -36.11
CA GLY A 192 3.65 9.38 -35.95
C GLY A 192 4.14 8.02 -35.44
N THR A 193 5.25 7.52 -35.97
CA THR A 193 5.88 6.27 -35.50
C THR A 193 6.39 6.40 -34.07
N GLY A 194 7.09 7.50 -33.75
CA GLY A 194 7.59 7.77 -32.41
C GLY A 194 6.48 7.79 -31.36
N LEU A 195 5.41 8.56 -31.62
CA LEU A 195 4.25 8.62 -30.74
C LEU A 195 3.54 7.27 -30.60
N GLY A 196 3.38 6.52 -31.69
CA GLY A 196 2.78 5.18 -31.64
C GLY A 196 3.54 4.22 -30.71
N VAL A 197 4.88 4.18 -30.82
CA VAL A 197 5.72 3.37 -29.93
C VAL A 197 5.67 3.87 -28.49
N MET A 198 5.68 5.19 -28.28
CA MET A 198 5.54 5.79 -26.95
C MET A 198 4.20 5.43 -26.31
N ILE A 199 3.09 5.45 -27.03
CA ILE A 199 1.76 5.02 -26.55
C ILE A 199 1.80 3.56 -26.11
N VAL A 200 2.29 2.66 -26.97
CA VAL A 200 2.40 1.23 -26.66
C VAL A 200 3.24 1.00 -25.41
N SER A 201 4.38 1.70 -25.31
CA SER A 201 5.24 1.61 -24.13
C SER A 201 4.54 2.06 -22.85
N ARG A 202 3.69 3.10 -22.90
CA ARG A 202 2.93 3.58 -21.73
C ARG A 202 1.87 2.58 -21.31
N LEU A 203 1.22 1.93 -22.26
CA LEU A 203 0.24 0.88 -21.94
C LEU A 203 0.90 -0.33 -21.28
N ILE A 204 2.04 -0.78 -21.81
CA ILE A 204 2.84 -1.86 -21.21
C ILE A 204 3.29 -1.45 -19.80
N PHE A 205 3.79 -0.22 -19.64
CA PHE A 205 4.19 0.30 -18.33
C PHE A 205 3.01 0.35 -17.34
N GLY A 206 1.83 0.81 -17.77
CA GLY A 206 0.64 0.85 -16.92
C GLY A 206 0.28 -0.53 -16.38
N VAL A 207 0.27 -1.54 -17.25
CA VAL A 207 -0.01 -2.92 -16.84
C VAL A 207 1.12 -3.44 -15.94
N ALA A 208 2.36 -3.49 -16.41
CA ALA A 208 3.47 -4.13 -15.66
C ALA A 208 3.85 -3.36 -14.39
N GLY A 209 3.93 -2.03 -14.48
CA GLY A 209 4.33 -1.15 -13.39
C GLY A 209 3.34 -1.15 -12.22
N SER A 210 2.08 -1.46 -12.47
CA SER A 210 1.05 -1.56 -11.43
C SER A 210 1.24 -2.75 -10.48
N ALA A 211 2.04 -3.76 -10.85
CA ALA A 211 2.38 -4.86 -9.95
C ALA A 211 3.31 -4.41 -8.82
N ILE A 212 4.19 -3.44 -9.10
CA ILE A 212 5.41 -3.20 -8.34
C ILE A 212 5.11 -2.79 -6.89
N TYR A 213 4.32 -1.72 -6.72
CA TYR A 213 4.02 -1.18 -5.40
C TYR A 213 3.11 -2.08 -4.55
N PRO A 214 1.93 -2.55 -5.02
CA PRO A 214 1.05 -3.38 -4.20
C PRO A 214 1.67 -4.72 -3.83
N VAL A 215 2.37 -5.39 -4.75
CA VAL A 215 3.02 -6.68 -4.47
C VAL A 215 4.22 -6.49 -3.55
N GLY A 216 5.02 -5.44 -3.75
CA GLY A 216 6.13 -5.10 -2.86
C GLY A 216 5.65 -4.74 -1.44
N GLN A 217 4.57 -3.98 -1.33
CA GLN A 217 3.96 -3.64 -0.03
C GLN A 217 3.43 -4.88 0.68
N ALA A 218 2.72 -5.75 -0.04
CA ALA A 218 2.22 -6.99 0.53
C ALA A 218 3.36 -7.93 0.97
N TRP A 219 4.46 -7.97 0.21
CA TRP A 219 5.64 -8.76 0.59
C TRP A 219 6.33 -8.23 1.84
N ALA A 220 6.49 -6.91 1.96
CA ALA A 220 7.05 -6.30 3.16
C ALA A 220 6.19 -6.56 4.41
N VAL A 221 4.87 -6.49 4.26
CA VAL A 221 3.90 -6.76 5.33
C VAL A 221 3.95 -8.22 5.78
N ASP A 222 4.04 -9.16 4.84
CA ASP A 222 4.14 -10.58 5.15
C ASP A 222 5.44 -10.92 5.90
N LEU A 223 6.57 -10.35 5.49
CA LEU A 223 7.86 -10.57 6.14
C LEU A 223 7.93 -9.99 7.57
N ALA A 224 7.15 -8.94 7.85
CA ALA A 224 7.17 -8.28 9.15
C ALA A 224 6.22 -8.89 10.18
N GLY A 225 5.23 -9.66 9.73
CA GLY A 225 4.21 -10.27 10.59
C GLY A 225 3.11 -9.30 11.06
N PRO A 226 2.05 -9.83 11.70
CA PRO A 226 0.82 -9.09 12.02
C PRO A 226 1.02 -7.90 12.95
N GLU A 227 1.96 -7.95 13.89
CA GLU A 227 2.19 -6.86 14.84
C GLU A 227 2.90 -5.65 14.23
N ARG A 228 3.61 -5.83 13.10
CA ARG A 228 4.50 -4.79 12.53
C ARG A 228 4.14 -4.40 11.10
N ARG A 229 2.94 -4.77 10.64
CA ARG A 229 2.44 -4.43 9.29
C ARG A 229 2.52 -2.93 9.00
N LEU A 230 2.10 -2.11 9.97
CA LEU A 230 2.13 -0.64 9.83
C LEU A 230 3.57 -0.12 9.72
N ALA A 231 4.49 -0.64 10.54
CA ALA A 231 5.90 -0.26 10.51
C ALA A 231 6.58 -0.67 9.19
N ALA A 232 6.25 -1.85 8.66
CA ALA A 232 6.77 -2.35 7.39
C ALA A 232 6.25 -1.53 6.20
N ALA A 233 4.95 -1.25 6.16
CA ALA A 233 4.36 -0.38 5.15
C ALA A 233 4.95 1.04 5.22
N GLY A 234 5.12 1.57 6.43
CA GLY A 234 5.77 2.87 6.67
C GLY A 234 7.22 2.91 6.19
N ALA A 235 8.01 1.86 6.44
CA ALA A 235 9.39 1.77 5.96
C ALA A 235 9.46 1.72 4.43
N LEU A 236 8.55 0.99 3.79
CA LEU A 236 8.46 0.91 2.33
C LEU A 236 8.08 2.28 1.71
N ALA A 237 7.11 2.98 2.32
CA ALA A 237 6.71 4.32 1.92
C ALA A 237 7.82 5.36 2.15
N ALA A 238 8.58 5.24 3.24
CA ALA A 238 9.74 6.08 3.50
C ALA A 238 10.82 5.88 2.42
N GLY A 239 11.10 4.62 2.03
CA GLY A 239 11.98 4.31 0.91
C GLY A 239 11.54 4.99 -0.38
N LEU A 240 10.25 4.86 -0.74
CA LEU A 240 9.67 5.53 -1.91
C LEU A 240 9.90 7.05 -1.88
N SER A 241 9.66 7.68 -0.74
CA SER A 241 9.83 9.14 -0.55
C SER A 241 11.28 9.58 -0.67
N VAL A 242 12.23 8.82 -0.08
CA VAL A 242 13.68 9.08 -0.23
C VAL A 242 14.07 9.03 -1.70
N GLY A 243 13.58 8.03 -2.43
CA GLY A 243 13.75 7.92 -3.88
C GLY A 243 13.25 9.15 -4.62
N ARG A 244 12.00 9.56 -4.36
CA ARG A 244 11.38 10.73 -5.00
C ARG A 244 12.12 12.03 -4.71
N LEU A 245 12.72 12.17 -3.53
CA LEU A 245 13.54 13.33 -3.18
C LEU A 245 14.86 13.34 -3.95
N ALA A 246 15.49 12.18 -4.12
CA ALA A 246 16.74 12.05 -4.86
C ALA A 246 16.57 12.14 -6.39
N GLY A 247 15.39 11.76 -6.90
CA GLY A 247 15.12 11.65 -8.34
C GLY A 247 15.44 12.91 -9.17
N PRO A 248 14.99 14.13 -8.79
CA PRO A 248 15.29 15.34 -9.57
C PRO A 248 16.77 15.67 -9.65
N ALA A 249 17.55 15.41 -8.59
CA ALA A 249 18.99 15.61 -8.61
C ALA A 249 19.68 14.61 -9.57
N VAL A 250 19.24 13.34 -9.57
CA VAL A 250 19.70 12.34 -10.52
C VAL A 250 19.30 12.71 -11.96
N ALA A 251 18.07 13.20 -12.16
CA ALA A 251 17.60 13.66 -13.45
C ALA A 251 18.47 14.80 -13.99
N LEU A 252 18.79 15.79 -13.15
CA LEU A 252 19.64 16.91 -13.51
C LEU A 252 21.05 16.45 -13.92
N ALA A 253 21.66 15.54 -13.16
CA ALA A 253 22.95 14.98 -13.52
C ALA A 253 22.91 14.24 -14.87
N LEU A 254 21.85 13.47 -15.14
CA LEU A 254 21.66 12.77 -16.41
C LEU A 254 21.41 13.73 -17.58
N LEU A 255 20.71 14.85 -17.37
CA LEU A 255 20.49 15.86 -18.39
C LEU A 255 21.80 16.50 -18.89
N MET A 256 22.86 16.52 -18.08
CA MET A 256 24.19 16.98 -18.50
C MET A 256 24.84 16.05 -19.53
N VAL A 257 24.44 14.78 -19.58
CA VAL A 257 24.91 13.81 -20.58
C VAL A 257 24.13 13.97 -21.89
N GLY A 258 22.84 14.26 -21.79
CA GLY A 258 21.98 14.54 -22.93
C GLY A 258 20.50 14.64 -22.55
N PRO A 259 19.66 15.21 -23.41
CA PRO A 259 18.25 15.47 -23.09
C PRO A 259 17.43 14.17 -22.92
N VAL A 260 17.83 13.08 -23.59
CA VAL A 260 17.15 11.78 -23.54
C VAL A 260 17.78 10.83 -22.51
N ALA A 261 18.99 11.13 -22.01
CA ALA A 261 19.70 10.28 -21.05
C ALA A 261 18.90 9.96 -19.77
N PRO A 262 18.10 10.89 -19.20
CA PRO A 262 17.22 10.55 -18.08
C PRO A 262 16.20 9.44 -18.37
N LEU A 263 15.72 9.32 -19.61
CA LEU A 263 14.77 8.25 -20.00
C LEU A 263 15.44 6.87 -19.96
N TRP A 264 16.70 6.79 -20.41
CA TRP A 264 17.51 5.58 -20.24
C TRP A 264 17.81 5.29 -18.77
N GLY A 265 18.02 6.34 -17.98
CA GLY A 265 18.13 6.25 -16.52
C GLY A 265 16.92 5.56 -15.88
N LEU A 266 15.69 5.86 -16.32
CA LEU A 266 14.47 5.19 -15.82
C LEU A 266 14.50 3.68 -16.07
N SER A 267 14.95 3.25 -17.25
CA SER A 267 15.07 1.82 -17.58
C SER A 267 16.15 1.15 -16.73
N ALA A 268 17.31 1.79 -16.58
CA ALA A 268 18.41 1.29 -15.76
C ALA A 268 18.01 1.15 -14.28
N ILE A 269 17.27 2.14 -13.75
CA ILE A 269 16.70 2.14 -12.40
C ILE A 269 15.76 0.93 -12.22
N GLY A 270 14.83 0.70 -13.15
CA GLY A 270 13.94 -0.47 -13.10
C GLY A 270 14.70 -1.80 -13.12
N ALA A 271 15.70 -1.91 -14.00
CA ALA A 271 16.55 -3.10 -14.09
C ALA A 271 17.37 -3.31 -12.81
N ALA A 272 17.94 -2.26 -12.25
CA ALA A 272 18.68 -2.31 -10.98
C ALA A 272 17.79 -2.77 -9.82
N SER A 273 16.55 -2.29 -9.73
CA SER A 273 15.57 -2.80 -8.75
C SER A 273 15.30 -4.29 -8.93
N ALA A 274 15.15 -4.78 -10.17
CA ALA A 274 14.97 -6.21 -10.43
C ALA A 274 16.17 -7.02 -9.97
N VAL A 275 17.39 -6.57 -10.29
CA VAL A 275 18.64 -7.22 -9.86
C VAL A 275 18.75 -7.24 -8.34
N LEU A 276 18.46 -6.13 -7.65
CA LEU A 276 18.46 -6.05 -6.19
C LEU A 276 17.51 -7.06 -5.55
N VAL A 277 16.31 -7.24 -6.13
CA VAL A 277 15.35 -8.24 -5.67
C VAL A 277 15.84 -9.67 -5.93
N VAL A 278 16.44 -9.94 -7.09
CA VAL A 278 16.97 -11.28 -7.41
C VAL A 278 18.14 -11.66 -6.51
N VAL A 279 19.11 -10.77 -6.35
CA VAL A 279 20.37 -11.03 -5.64
C VAL A 279 20.17 -10.93 -4.13
N GLY A 280 19.49 -9.88 -3.66
CA GLY A 280 19.36 -9.59 -2.22
C GLY A 280 18.30 -10.43 -1.52
N LEU A 281 17.25 -10.85 -2.22
CA LEU A 281 16.15 -11.65 -1.66
C LEU A 281 16.13 -13.08 -2.21
N GLY A 282 17.17 -13.47 -2.95
CA GLY A 282 17.29 -14.79 -3.57
C GLY A 282 17.35 -15.96 -2.59
N GLY A 283 17.81 -15.72 -1.36
CA GLY A 283 17.87 -16.71 -0.29
C GLY A 283 16.73 -16.65 0.73
N ALA A 284 15.77 -15.74 0.58
CA ALA A 284 14.65 -15.55 1.52
C ALA A 284 13.32 -16.14 1.00
N ALA A 285 13.39 -17.04 0.00
CA ALA A 285 12.24 -17.65 -0.68
C ALA A 285 11.89 -19.01 -0.05
#